data_AF-A0A3D3DUA7-F1
#
_entry.id   AF-A0A3D3DUA7-F1
#
_cell.length_a   1.000
_cell.length_b   1.000
_cell.length_c   1.000
_cell.angle_alpha   90.00
_cell.angle_beta   90.00
_cell.angle_gamma   90.00
#
_symmetry.space_group_name_H-M   'P 1'
#
loop_
_entity.id
_entity.type
_entity.pdbx_description
1 polymer ?
#
loop_
_entity_poly.entity_id
_entity_poly.type
_entity_poly.pdbx_seq_one_letter_code
_entity_poly.pdbx_strand_id
1 'polypeptide(L)'
;MKPFETRAKAWAWEAFLKTLAENPTQAQHQRIVPRAEVLTRCKLISEREIAVRTVISLTFGILLAYVVGSVLGTQVVLSNVASMGLDVTLAMRWSSSLSDLSGLLGTLLPLMTIALLPGWLILDWRGRRSTTHVAAGWYALAGAAAIAILHPALSWAFDVDVFAAARTMPGLLGQAVAGGLGGLAVVLSRRGRVG
;
A
#
# COMPACT_ATOMS: atom_id res chain seq x y z
N MET A 1 -14.75 14.49 -18.47
CA MET A 1 -14.80 13.55 -19.61
C MET A 1 -13.47 13.67 -20.36
N LYS A 2 -12.66 12.61 -20.39
CA LYS A 2 -11.23 12.70 -20.75
C LYS A 2 -11.04 12.51 -22.29
N PRO A 3 -10.34 13.42 -23.00
CA PRO A 3 -10.21 13.42 -24.47
C PRO A 3 -9.55 12.16 -25.08
N PHE A 4 -8.86 11.35 -24.27
CA PHE A 4 -8.25 10.09 -24.68
C PHE A 4 -9.29 9.01 -25.06
N GLU A 5 -10.44 9.02 -24.36
CA GLU A 5 -11.52 8.06 -24.60
C GLU A 5 -12.15 8.25 -25.99
N THR A 6 -12.19 9.50 -26.47
CA THR A 6 -12.67 9.86 -27.80
C THR A 6 -11.75 9.39 -28.92
N ARG A 7 -10.41 9.47 -28.72
CA ARG A 7 -9.44 9.01 -29.74
C ARG A 7 -9.36 7.49 -29.82
N ALA A 8 -9.42 6.79 -28.69
CA ALA A 8 -9.44 5.32 -28.67
C ALA A 8 -10.71 4.77 -29.35
N LYS A 9 -11.87 5.40 -29.11
CA LYS A 9 -13.14 5.07 -29.78
C LYS A 9 -13.09 5.34 -31.27
N ALA A 10 -12.49 6.46 -31.69
CA ALA A 10 -12.34 6.81 -33.11
C ALA A 10 -11.45 5.80 -33.86
N TRP A 11 -10.29 5.45 -33.30
CA TRP A 11 -9.39 4.47 -33.90
C TRP A 11 -10.03 3.07 -34.00
N ALA A 12 -10.73 2.63 -32.94
CA ALA A 12 -11.43 1.36 -32.94
C ALA A 12 -12.56 1.32 -33.98
N TRP A 13 -13.22 2.45 -34.21
CA TRP A 13 -14.27 2.59 -35.21
C TRP A 13 -13.71 2.53 -36.64
N GLU A 14 -12.59 3.22 -36.91
CA GLU A 14 -11.93 3.16 -38.23
C GLU A 14 -11.38 1.78 -38.55
N ALA A 15 -10.75 1.11 -37.58
CA ALA A 15 -10.27 -0.26 -37.74
C ALA A 15 -11.42 -1.22 -38.05
N PHE A 16 -12.56 -1.07 -37.36
CA PHE A 16 -13.77 -1.86 -37.61
C PHE A 16 -14.32 -1.61 -39.02
N LEU A 17 -14.46 -0.36 -39.45
CA LEU A 17 -14.91 -0.02 -40.79
C LEU A 17 -14.01 -0.60 -41.88
N LYS A 18 -12.69 -0.62 -41.66
CA LYS A 18 -11.72 -1.20 -42.60
C LYS A 18 -11.86 -2.72 -42.69
N THR A 19 -12.09 -3.41 -41.57
CA THR A 19 -12.40 -4.85 -41.56
C THR A 19 -13.73 -5.17 -42.24
N LEU A 20 -14.74 -4.30 -42.13
CA LEU A 20 -16.01 -4.44 -42.85
C LEU A 20 -15.85 -4.30 -44.37
N ALA A 21 -14.94 -3.41 -44.81
CA ALA A 21 -14.68 -3.18 -46.23
C ALA A 21 -13.88 -4.33 -46.87
N GLU A 22 -12.95 -4.95 -46.13
CA GLU A 22 -12.07 -6.00 -46.64
C GLU A 22 -12.73 -7.40 -46.66
N ASN A 23 -13.74 -7.68 -45.82
CA ASN A 23 -14.35 -9.02 -45.76
C ASN A 23 -15.83 -9.01 -45.27
N PRO A 24 -16.80 -8.68 -46.15
CA PRO A 24 -18.20 -8.45 -45.74
C PRO A 24 -18.92 -9.70 -45.20
N THR A 25 -18.41 -10.91 -45.50
CA THR A 25 -18.92 -12.18 -44.98
C THR A 25 -18.45 -12.48 -43.54
N GLN A 26 -17.28 -11.99 -43.12
CA GLN A 26 -16.81 -12.04 -41.72
C GLN A 26 -17.65 -11.13 -40.80
N ALA A 27 -18.17 -10.03 -41.34
CA ALA A 27 -19.02 -9.08 -40.61
C ALA A 27 -20.40 -9.65 -40.19
N GLN A 28 -20.89 -10.66 -40.90
CA GLN A 28 -22.13 -11.35 -40.53
C GLN A 28 -21.90 -12.47 -39.50
N HIS A 29 -20.72 -13.09 -39.47
CA HIS A 29 -20.36 -14.10 -38.47
C HIS A 29 -19.83 -13.51 -37.15
N GLN A 30 -19.27 -12.29 -37.17
CA GLN A 30 -18.90 -11.55 -35.95
C GLN A 30 -20.09 -10.88 -35.25
N ARG A 31 -21.31 -11.01 -35.80
CA ARG A 31 -22.49 -10.26 -35.36
C ARG A 31 -23.09 -10.73 -34.03
N ILE A 32 -22.53 -11.75 -33.38
CA ILE A 32 -23.00 -12.26 -32.10
C ILE A 32 -21.82 -12.65 -31.21
N VAL A 33 -20.94 -11.71 -30.87
CA VAL A 33 -20.29 -11.83 -29.56
C VAL A 33 -21.41 -11.52 -28.56
N PRO A 34 -21.90 -12.50 -27.77
CA PRO A 34 -23.03 -12.24 -26.88
C PRO A 34 -22.66 -11.09 -25.96
N ARG A 35 -23.55 -10.09 -25.83
CA ARG A 35 -23.35 -8.91 -24.96
C ARG A 35 -22.82 -9.29 -23.57
N ALA A 36 -23.20 -10.47 -23.06
CA ALA A 36 -22.69 -11.06 -21.83
C ALA A 36 -21.17 -11.32 -21.83
N GLU A 37 -20.57 -11.77 -22.93
CA GLU A 37 -19.13 -12.01 -23.03
C GLU A 37 -18.35 -10.69 -23.04
N VAL A 38 -18.81 -9.68 -23.78
CA VAL A 38 -18.19 -8.34 -23.78
C VAL A 38 -18.24 -7.71 -22.39
N LEU A 39 -19.40 -7.79 -21.72
CA LEU A 39 -19.55 -7.28 -20.35
C LEU A 39 -18.66 -8.04 -19.36
N THR A 40 -18.53 -9.36 -19.51
CA THR A 40 -17.66 -10.19 -18.66
C THR A 40 -16.19 -9.82 -18.87
N ARG A 41 -15.74 -9.66 -20.12
CA ARG A 41 -14.37 -9.23 -20.44
C ARG A 41 -14.07 -7.83 -19.91
N CYS A 42 -14.98 -6.87 -20.10
CA CYS A 42 -14.82 -5.53 -19.56
C CYS A 42 -14.75 -5.53 -18.03
N LYS A 43 -15.59 -6.34 -17.36
CA LYS A 43 -15.55 -6.50 -15.90
C LYS A 43 -14.21 -7.06 -15.42
N LEU A 44 -13.70 -8.11 -16.07
CA LEU A 44 -12.41 -8.72 -15.72
C LEU A 44 -11.23 -7.76 -15.91
N ILE A 45 -11.23 -6.98 -16.99
CA ILE A 45 -10.19 -5.96 -17.25
C ILE A 45 -10.23 -4.88 -16.16
N SER A 46 -11.42 -4.36 -15.85
CA SER A 46 -11.61 -3.36 -14.79
C SER A 46 -11.18 -3.89 -13.42
N GLU A 47 -11.54 -5.13 -13.08
CA GLU A 47 -11.16 -5.75 -11.80
C GLU A 47 -9.64 -5.93 -11.69
N ARG A 48 -8.98 -6.33 -12.78
CA ARG A 48 -7.51 -6.44 -12.83
C ARG A 48 -6.81 -5.10 -12.61
N GLU A 49 -7.26 -4.04 -13.27
CA GLU A 49 -6.67 -2.70 -13.09
C GLU A 49 -6.82 -2.20 -11.65
N ILE A 50 -7.99 -2.42 -11.03
CA ILE A 50 -8.23 -2.06 -9.63
C ILE A 50 -7.31 -2.87 -8.71
N ALA A 51 -7.18 -4.17 -8.93
CA ALA A 51 -6.33 -5.04 -8.14
C ALA A 51 -4.86 -4.60 -8.17
N VAL A 52 -4.31 -4.34 -9.36
CA VAL A 52 -2.92 -3.88 -9.52
C VAL A 52 -2.69 -2.56 -8.80
N ARG A 53 -3.61 -1.60 -8.92
CA ARG A 53 -3.53 -0.31 -8.21
C ARG A 53 -3.58 -0.46 -6.69
N THR A 54 -4.43 -1.36 -6.20
CA THR A 54 -4.52 -1.69 -4.78
C THR A 54 -3.20 -2.25 -4.28
N VAL A 55 -2.64 -3.24 -4.96
CA VAL A 55 -1.36 -3.87 -4.58
C VAL A 55 -0.25 -2.84 -4.53
N ILE A 56 -0.06 -2.02 -5.58
CA ILE A 56 0.98 -0.98 -5.61
C ILE A 56 0.84 -0.01 -4.43
N SER A 57 -0.39 0.42 -4.13
CA SER A 57 -0.64 1.36 -3.04
C SER A 57 -0.35 0.75 -1.67
N LEU A 58 -0.74 -0.51 -1.46
CA LEU A 58 -0.47 -1.24 -0.21
C LEU A 58 1.03 -1.44 -0.02
N THR A 59 1.74 -1.90 -1.05
CA THR A 59 3.20 -2.06 -1.02
C THR A 59 3.89 -0.74 -0.67
N PHE A 60 3.49 0.37 -1.30
CA PHE A 60 4.04 1.69 -1.00
C PHE A 60 3.80 2.11 0.46
N GLY A 61 2.59 1.89 0.99
CA GLY A 61 2.27 2.18 2.38
C GLY A 61 3.08 1.35 3.38
N ILE A 62 3.28 0.06 3.10
CA ILE A 62 4.10 -0.83 3.92
C ILE A 62 5.55 -0.36 3.92
N LEU A 63 6.11 -0.06 2.75
CA LEU A 63 7.49 0.42 2.64
C LEU A 63 7.70 1.75 3.36
N LEU A 64 6.76 2.68 3.26
CA LEU A 64 6.83 3.93 4.00
C LEU A 64 6.79 3.71 5.51
N ALA A 65 5.85 2.86 5.99
CA ALA A 65 5.76 2.53 7.40
C ALA A 65 7.06 1.88 7.91
N TYR A 66 7.65 0.97 7.12
CA TYR A 66 8.93 0.35 7.43
C TYR A 66 10.07 1.36 7.54
N VAL A 67 10.20 2.27 6.56
CA VAL A 67 11.28 3.27 6.57
C VAL A 67 11.15 4.20 7.76
N VAL A 68 9.94 4.73 7.99
CA VAL A 68 9.68 5.64 9.10
C VAL A 68 9.86 4.92 10.44
N GLY A 69 9.35 3.70 10.57
CA GLY A 69 9.46 2.89 11.77
C GLY A 69 10.90 2.55 12.12
N SER A 70 11.69 2.14 11.12
CA SER A 70 13.13 1.86 11.29
C SER A 70 13.86 3.10 11.79
N VAL A 71 13.74 4.23 11.08
CA VAL A 71 14.44 5.48 11.44
C VAL A 71 14.03 5.97 12.83
N LEU A 72 12.72 6.06 13.12
CA LEU A 72 12.25 6.53 14.42
C LEU A 72 12.72 5.60 15.55
N GLY A 73 12.70 4.30 15.33
CA GLY A 73 13.17 3.35 16.33
C GLY A 73 14.68 3.47 16.58
N THR A 74 15.49 3.61 15.53
CA THR A 74 16.93 3.88 15.69
C THR A 74 17.16 5.16 16.49
N GLN A 75 16.40 6.23 16.22
CA GLN A 75 16.54 7.48 16.96
C GLN A 75 16.19 7.34 18.44
N VAL A 76 15.18 6.53 18.79
CA VAL A 76 14.81 6.22 20.18
C VAL A 76 15.89 5.41 20.86
N VAL A 77 16.42 4.37 20.22
CA VAL A 77 17.52 3.56 20.76
C VAL A 77 18.74 4.43 21.04
N LEU A 78 19.16 5.25 20.07
CA LEU A 78 20.30 6.15 20.23
C LEU A 78 20.05 7.27 21.24
N SER A 79 18.81 7.71 21.42
CA SER A 79 18.46 8.63 22.52
C SER A 79 18.65 7.99 23.89
N ASN A 80 18.29 6.72 24.04
CA ASN A 80 18.50 5.98 25.28
C ASN A 80 20.00 5.76 25.53
N VAL A 81 20.77 5.41 24.49
CA VAL A 81 22.23 5.28 24.57
C VAL A 81 22.89 6.60 25.00
N ALA A 82 22.49 7.73 24.41
CA ALA A 82 23.00 9.05 24.80
C ALA A 82 22.68 9.37 26.27
N SER A 83 21.50 8.98 26.75
CA SER A 83 21.11 9.18 28.16
C SER A 83 21.95 8.38 29.17
N MET A 84 22.65 7.33 28.71
CA MET A 84 23.59 6.55 29.52
C MET A 84 24.99 7.17 29.62
N GLY A 85 25.19 8.38 29.07
CA GLY A 85 26.46 9.11 29.10
C GLY A 85 27.42 8.77 27.95
N LEU A 86 26.94 8.05 26.94
CA LEU A 86 27.70 7.77 25.72
C LEU A 86 27.58 8.93 24.73
N ASP A 87 28.68 9.29 24.07
CA ASP A 87 28.67 10.32 23.03
C ASP A 87 28.03 9.80 21.75
N VAL A 88 26.89 10.39 21.37
CA VAL A 88 26.11 10.02 20.18
C VAL A 88 26.12 11.18 19.21
N THR A 89 26.98 11.07 18.20
CA THR A 89 27.10 12.09 17.15
C THR A 89 25.94 12.01 16.14
N LEU A 90 25.71 13.12 15.42
CA LEU A 90 24.72 13.15 14.33
C LEU A 90 25.09 12.17 13.19
N ALA A 91 26.38 12.03 12.91
CA ALA A 91 26.88 11.08 11.91
C ALA A 91 26.51 9.64 12.28
N MET A 92 26.67 9.27 13.56
CA MET A 92 26.27 7.96 14.08
C MET A 92 24.76 7.73 13.93
N ARG A 93 23.92 8.72 14.22
CA ARG A 93 22.47 8.63 14.03
C ARG A 93 22.09 8.30 12.59
N TRP A 94 22.76 8.92 11.63
CA TRP A 94 22.50 8.68 10.21
C TRP A 94 23.02 7.32 9.75
N SER A 95 24.27 6.98 10.08
CA SER A 95 24.87 5.70 9.69
C SER A 95 24.12 4.51 10.30
N SER A 96 23.71 4.60 11.56
CA SER A 96 22.93 3.56 12.23
C SER A 96 21.53 3.41 11.61
N SER A 97 20.86 4.52 11.27
CA SER A 97 19.53 4.43 10.64
C SER A 97 19.62 3.76 9.26
N LEU A 98 20.67 4.04 8.50
CA LEU A 98 20.91 3.40 7.21
C LEU A 98 21.26 1.91 7.38
N SER A 99 22.07 1.59 8.39
CA SER A 99 22.40 0.21 8.72
C SER A 99 21.15 -0.59 9.11
N ASP A 100 20.30 -0.04 10.00
CA ASP A 100 19.05 -0.66 10.44
C ASP A 100 18.06 -0.83 9.28
N LEU A 101 17.98 0.13 8.36
CA LEU A 101 17.19 0.01 7.12
C LEU A 101 17.59 -1.15 6.21
N SER A 102 18.82 -1.67 6.33
CA SER A 102 19.25 -2.85 5.59
C SER A 102 19.15 -4.11 6.45
N GLY A 103 19.56 -4.02 7.72
CA GLY A 103 19.58 -5.14 8.66
C GLY A 103 18.19 -5.62 9.07
N LEU A 104 17.18 -4.73 9.08
CA LEU A 104 15.81 -5.06 9.48
C LEU A 104 14.91 -5.49 8.32
N LEU A 105 15.41 -5.49 7.08
CA LEU A 105 14.61 -5.91 5.92
C LEU A 105 14.14 -7.37 6.05
N GLY A 106 15.00 -8.24 6.59
CA GLY A 106 14.69 -9.67 6.75
C GLY A 106 13.71 -9.98 7.89
N THR A 107 13.46 -9.03 8.79
CA THR A 107 12.73 -9.27 10.04
C THR A 107 11.53 -8.33 10.20
N LEU A 108 11.78 -7.02 10.32
CA LEU A 108 10.75 -6.03 10.60
C LEU A 108 9.79 -5.87 9.42
N LEU A 109 10.30 -5.84 8.18
CA LEU A 109 9.45 -5.64 7.00
C LEU A 109 8.41 -6.78 6.81
N PRO A 110 8.75 -8.08 6.88
CA PRO A 110 7.76 -9.15 6.88
C PRO A 110 6.74 -9.05 8.01
N LEU A 111 7.17 -8.71 9.23
CA LEU A 111 6.26 -8.57 10.37
C LEU A 111 5.27 -7.42 10.18
N MET A 112 5.75 -6.25 9.76
CA MET A 112 4.89 -5.11 9.44
C MET A 112 3.93 -5.45 8.29
N THR A 113 4.39 -6.21 7.30
CA THR A 113 3.53 -6.67 6.20
C THR A 113 2.38 -7.53 6.73
N ILE A 114 2.69 -8.53 7.56
CA ILE A 114 1.67 -9.44 8.13
C ILE A 114 0.69 -8.67 9.03
N ALA A 115 1.16 -7.67 9.77
CA ALA A 115 0.30 -6.87 10.65
C ALA A 115 -0.59 -5.89 9.88
N LEU A 116 -0.05 -5.17 8.90
CA LEU A 116 -0.74 -4.08 8.20
C LEU A 116 -1.66 -4.58 7.09
N LEU A 117 -1.22 -5.59 6.35
CA LEU A 117 -1.89 -6.04 5.12
C LEU A 117 -3.34 -6.47 5.36
N PRO A 118 -3.68 -7.30 6.37
CA PRO A 118 -5.05 -7.73 6.59
C PRO A 118 -6.00 -6.57 6.91
N GLY A 119 -5.59 -5.65 7.77
CA GLY A 119 -6.40 -4.49 8.16
C GLY A 119 -6.73 -3.60 6.97
N TRP A 120 -5.74 -3.30 6.14
CA TRP A 120 -5.96 -2.47 4.94
C TRP A 120 -6.73 -3.21 3.84
N LEU A 121 -6.56 -4.52 3.68
CA LEU A 121 -7.36 -5.31 2.73
C LEU A 121 -8.84 -5.36 3.14
N ILE A 122 -9.14 -5.46 4.44
CA ILE A 122 -10.51 -5.41 4.95
C ILE A 122 -11.15 -4.05 4.67
N LEU A 123 -10.42 -2.95 4.93
CA LEU A 123 -10.89 -1.60 4.64
C LEU A 123 -11.13 -1.40 3.13
N ASP A 124 -10.23 -1.90 2.29
CA ASP A 124 -10.34 -1.84 0.84
C ASP A 124 -11.54 -2.65 0.31
N TRP A 125 -11.77 -3.83 0.88
CA TRP A 125 -12.94 -4.64 0.56
C TRP A 125 -14.25 -3.97 0.99
N ARG A 126 -14.29 -3.35 2.18
CA ARG A 126 -15.47 -2.58 2.62
C ARG A 126 -15.71 -1.35 1.73
N GLY A 127 -14.66 -0.63 1.36
CA GLY A 127 -14.75 0.54 0.49
C GLY A 127 -15.26 0.23 -0.92
N ARG A 128 -15.02 -0.99 -1.43
CA ARG A 128 -15.57 -1.44 -2.72
C ARG A 128 -17.06 -1.79 -2.68
N ARG A 129 -17.58 -2.21 -1.52
CA ARG A 129 -18.98 -2.66 -1.38
C ARG A 129 -19.92 -1.58 -0.85
N SER A 130 -19.39 -0.62 -0.10
CA SER A 130 -20.19 0.48 0.45
C SER A 130 -20.33 1.60 -0.57
N THR A 131 -21.52 2.21 -0.61
CA THR A 131 -21.74 3.50 -1.29
C THR A 131 -20.99 4.65 -0.59
N THR A 132 -20.47 4.42 0.62
CA THR A 132 -19.74 5.39 1.42
C THR A 132 -18.24 5.23 1.22
N HIS A 133 -17.58 6.31 0.80
CA HIS A 133 -16.12 6.37 0.75
C HIS A 133 -15.53 6.19 2.17
N VAL A 134 -14.69 5.16 2.35
CA VAL A 134 -13.94 4.97 3.60
C VAL A 134 -12.98 6.15 3.76
N ALA A 135 -13.14 6.92 4.84
CA ALA A 135 -12.30 8.08 5.13
C ALA A 135 -10.83 7.68 5.28
N ALA A 136 -9.91 8.56 4.86
CA ALA A 136 -8.47 8.33 4.95
C ALA A 136 -8.00 8.04 6.39
N GLY A 137 -8.69 8.65 7.38
CA GLY A 137 -8.43 8.42 8.80
C GLY A 137 -8.56 6.97 9.22
N TRP A 138 -9.43 6.16 8.60
CA TRP A 138 -9.55 4.74 8.96
C TRP A 138 -8.34 3.91 8.55
N TYR A 139 -7.70 4.23 7.42
CA TYR A 139 -6.46 3.56 7.02
C TYR A 139 -5.31 3.92 7.96
N ALA A 140 -5.23 5.20 8.37
CA ALA A 140 -4.26 5.67 9.34
C ALA A 140 -4.45 5.02 10.71
N LEU A 141 -5.69 5.01 11.23
CA LEU A 141 -6.01 4.39 12.52
C LEU A 141 -5.77 2.89 12.50
N ALA A 142 -6.18 2.19 11.45
CA ALA A 142 -5.94 0.75 11.31
C ALA A 142 -4.43 0.45 11.25
N GLY A 143 -3.66 1.25 10.51
CA GLY A 143 -2.21 1.07 10.42
C GLY A 143 -1.51 1.34 11.75
N ALA A 144 -1.87 2.42 12.43
CA ALA A 144 -1.33 2.77 13.74
C ALA A 144 -1.66 1.70 14.79
N ALA A 145 -2.92 1.27 14.86
CA ALA A 145 -3.35 0.24 15.80
C ALA A 145 -2.68 -1.11 15.52
N ALA A 146 -2.58 -1.53 14.25
CA ALA A 146 -1.95 -2.79 13.89
C ALA A 146 -0.48 -2.85 14.35
N ILE A 147 0.29 -1.78 14.14
CA ILE A 147 1.69 -1.72 14.59
C ILE A 147 1.81 -1.56 16.11
N ALA A 148 0.95 -0.76 16.73
CA ALA A 148 0.94 -0.59 18.18
C ALA A 148 0.63 -1.91 18.91
N ILE A 149 -0.20 -2.78 18.33
CA ILE A 149 -0.53 -4.10 18.88
C ILE A 149 0.54 -5.14 18.53
N LEU A 150 1.15 -5.05 17.35
CA LEU A 150 2.16 -6.00 16.87
C LEU A 150 3.30 -6.21 17.90
N HIS A 151 3.91 -5.12 18.38
CA HIS A 151 5.08 -5.24 19.25
C HIS A 151 4.76 -5.89 20.62
N PRO A 152 3.73 -5.44 21.37
CA PRO A 152 3.32 -6.11 22.60
C PRO A 152 2.85 -7.55 22.36
N ALA A 153 2.17 -7.83 21.25
CA ALA A 153 1.71 -9.19 20.94
C ALA A 153 2.88 -10.15 20.69
N LEU A 154 3.95 -9.70 20.02
CA LEU A 154 5.16 -10.50 19.82
C LEU A 154 5.89 -10.76 21.14
N SER A 155 6.02 -9.74 21.98
CA SER A 155 6.59 -9.88 23.32
C SER A 155 5.80 -10.89 24.16
N TRP A 156 4.47 -10.81 24.14
CA TRP A 156 3.62 -11.73 24.91
C TRP A 156 3.62 -13.17 24.36
N ALA A 157 3.63 -13.34 23.04
CA ALA A 157 3.52 -14.66 22.41
C ALA A 157 4.85 -15.43 22.36
N PHE A 158 5.98 -14.72 22.21
CA PHE A 158 7.28 -15.34 21.95
C PHE A 158 8.35 -14.97 22.98
N ASP A 159 8.07 -14.08 23.93
CA ASP A 159 9.04 -13.52 24.89
C ASP A 159 10.28 -12.92 24.18
N VAL A 160 10.09 -12.46 22.94
CA VAL A 160 11.12 -11.88 22.09
C VAL A 160 10.69 -10.49 21.63
N ASP A 161 11.55 -9.51 21.89
CA ASP A 161 11.41 -8.19 21.29
C ASP A 161 12.19 -8.12 19.99
N VAL A 162 11.50 -8.32 18.88
CA VAL A 162 12.09 -8.23 17.53
C VAL A 162 12.62 -6.82 17.24
N PHE A 163 12.15 -5.81 17.98
CA PHE A 163 12.55 -4.43 17.78
C PHE A 163 12.74 -3.69 19.11
N ALA A 164 14.00 -3.47 19.50
CA ALA A 164 14.38 -2.94 20.81
C ALA A 164 13.73 -1.59 21.15
N ALA A 165 13.53 -0.72 20.15
CA ALA A 165 12.93 0.60 20.38
C ALA A 165 11.49 0.51 20.92
N ALA A 166 10.74 -0.51 20.52
CA ALA A 166 9.32 -0.66 20.86
C ALA A 166 9.07 -1.02 22.34
N ARG A 167 10.13 -1.34 23.11
CA ARG A 167 10.07 -1.60 24.56
C ARG A 167 9.74 -0.34 25.36
N THR A 168 9.96 0.83 24.79
CA THR A 168 9.73 2.12 25.45
C THR A 168 8.45 2.75 24.91
N MET A 169 7.73 3.47 25.77
CA MET A 169 6.51 4.17 25.34
C MET A 169 6.75 5.13 24.16
N PRO A 170 7.83 5.94 24.14
CA PRO A 170 8.14 6.80 22.99
C PRO A 170 8.40 6.01 21.70
N GLY A 171 9.11 4.87 21.80
CA GLY A 171 9.35 4.00 20.66
C GLY A 171 8.07 3.36 20.12
N LEU A 172 7.19 2.87 21.00
CA LEU A 172 5.90 2.30 20.61
C LEU A 172 5.00 3.34 19.92
N LEU A 173 4.93 4.56 20.46
CA LEU A 173 4.20 5.66 19.83
C LEU A 173 4.80 6.03 18.47
N GLY A 174 6.13 6.06 18.36
CA GLY A 174 6.81 6.26 17.08
C GLY A 174 6.45 5.19 16.04
N GLN A 175 6.37 3.93 16.46
CA GLN A 175 5.92 2.84 15.59
C GLN A 175 4.45 2.96 15.17
N ALA A 176 3.56 3.36 16.10
CA ALA A 176 2.16 3.64 15.77
C ALA A 176 2.04 4.77 14.75
N VAL A 177 2.82 5.85 14.90
CA VAL A 177 2.88 6.95 13.92
C VAL A 177 3.37 6.44 12.56
N ALA A 178 4.38 5.58 12.52
CA ALA A 178 4.88 4.98 11.28
C ALA A 178 3.78 4.17 10.56
N GLY A 179 3.03 3.33 11.29
CA GLY A 179 1.88 2.61 10.76
C GLY A 179 0.77 3.52 10.24
N GLY A 180 0.49 4.60 10.97
CA GLY A 180 -0.50 5.60 10.56
C GLY A 180 -0.12 6.35 9.28
N LEU A 181 1.14 6.77 9.17
CA LEU A 181 1.69 7.42 7.97
C LEU A 181 1.66 6.48 6.76
N GLY A 182 1.97 5.19 6.95
CA GLY A 182 1.80 4.17 5.92
C GLY A 182 0.36 4.10 5.41
N GLY A 183 -0.61 4.11 6.32
CA GLY A 183 -2.04 4.09 5.98
C GLY A 183 -2.49 5.33 5.20
N LEU A 184 -2.00 6.52 5.57
CA LEU A 184 -2.24 7.75 4.81
C LEU A 184 -1.63 7.66 3.40
N ALA A 185 -0.41 7.13 3.28
CA ALA A 185 0.24 6.96 1.98
C ALA A 185 -0.52 6.04 1.04
N VAL A 186 -1.11 4.94 1.55
CA VAL A 186 -2.01 4.07 0.75
C VAL A 186 -3.15 4.85 0.13
N VAL A 187 -3.73 5.82 0.86
CA VAL A 187 -4.87 6.60 0.39
C VAL A 187 -4.43 7.72 -0.56
N LEU A 188 -3.32 8.40 -0.25
CA LEU A 188 -2.80 9.50 -1.06
C LEU A 188 -2.32 9.03 -2.44
N SER A 189 -1.65 7.87 -2.50
CA SER A 189 -1.18 7.28 -3.78
C SER A 189 -2.33 6.98 -4.75
N ARG A 190 -3.55 6.82 -4.22
CA ARG A 190 -4.77 6.56 -5.00
C ARG A 190 -5.47 7.84 -5.44
N ARG A 191 -5.37 8.93 -4.66
CA ARG A 191 -5.99 10.23 -4.96
C ARG A 191 -5.27 11.00 -6.07
N GLY A 192 -3.93 10.90 -6.15
CA GLY A 192 -3.11 11.70 -7.05
C GLY A 192 -3.22 11.43 -8.56
N ARG A 193 -4.06 10.50 -9.03
CA ARG A 193 -4.17 10.14 -10.47
C ARG A 193 -5.54 10.42 -11.12
N VAL A 194 -6.38 11.24 -10.48
CA VAL A 194 -7.69 11.65 -11.04
C VAL A 194 -7.59 12.94 -11.87
N GLY A 195 -6.47 13.67 -11.81
CA GLY A 195 -6.16 14.79 -12.73
C GLY A 195 -6.24 14.41 -14.20
#